data_AF-A0A7M1XJ74-F1
#
_entry.id   AF-A0A7M1XJ74-F1
#
_cell.length_a   1.000
_cell.length_b   1.000
_cell.length_c   1.000
_cell.angle_alpha   90.00
_cell.angle_beta   90.00
_cell.angle_gamma   90.00
#
_symmetry.space_group_name_H-M   'P 1'
#
loop_
_entity.id
_entity.type
_entity.pdbx_description
1 polymer ?
#
loop_
_entity_poly.entity_id
_entity_poly.type
_entity_poly.pdbx_seq_one_letter_code
_entity_poly.pdbx_strand_id
1 'polypeptide(L)'
;MKTTLDTRPIYLQNDDSIKAHLLLCTLSVYVLTEIAAQLKKVNIHATPDEIQEALKGMYATDRVIGYELGHLQCDKKIDEIRRAVEKIYHLESLEKEAIRKNELKEIRKNLG
;
A
#
# COMPACT_ATOMS: atom_id res chain seq x y z
N MET A 1 -41.37 -16.54 -13.23
CA MET A 1 -39.89 -16.60 -13.27
C MET A 1 -39.39 -15.57 -14.25
N LYS A 2 -38.68 -14.55 -13.74
CA LYS A 2 -37.63 -13.71 -14.34
C LYS A 2 -37.61 -12.41 -13.55
N THR A 3 -36.75 -12.38 -12.54
CA THR A 3 -36.34 -11.18 -11.83
C THR A 3 -35.76 -10.20 -12.86
N THR A 4 -36.42 -9.05 -13.04
CA THR A 4 -35.81 -7.93 -13.75
C THR A 4 -34.67 -7.45 -12.87
N LEU A 5 -33.46 -7.83 -13.28
CA LEU A 5 -32.18 -7.39 -12.74
C LEU A 5 -32.31 -6.06 -12.00
N ASP A 6 -32.09 -6.11 -10.68
CA ASP A 6 -31.57 -5.01 -9.89
C ASP A 6 -30.34 -4.46 -10.62
N THR A 7 -30.59 -3.52 -11.52
CA THR A 7 -29.56 -2.82 -12.24
C THR A 7 -28.95 -1.89 -11.21
N ARG A 8 -27.81 -2.36 -10.68
CA ARG A 8 -26.91 -1.62 -9.78
C ARG A 8 -26.93 -0.14 -10.12
N PRO A 9 -26.89 0.75 -9.11
CA PRO A 9 -26.90 2.19 -9.36
C PRO A 9 -25.83 2.49 -10.41
N ILE A 10 -26.31 2.91 -11.58
CA ILE A 10 -25.47 3.47 -12.62
C ILE A 10 -24.96 4.75 -11.97
N TYR A 11 -23.82 4.65 -11.29
CA TYR A 11 -22.98 5.80 -10.97
C TYR A 11 -22.99 6.64 -12.24
N LEU A 12 -23.52 7.86 -12.16
CA LEU A 12 -23.68 8.78 -13.29
C LEU A 12 -22.46 8.61 -14.21
N GLN A 13 -22.66 7.94 -15.35
CA GLN A 13 -21.62 7.80 -16.38
C GLN A 13 -21.49 9.16 -17.05
N ASN A 14 -20.89 10.12 -16.35
CA ASN A 14 -20.42 11.35 -16.96
C ASN A 14 -19.03 11.07 -17.56
N ASP A 15 -18.72 11.71 -18.68
CA ASP A 15 -17.42 11.52 -19.35
C ASP A 15 -16.23 11.75 -18.41
N ASP A 16 -16.41 12.61 -17.41
CA ASP A 16 -15.39 12.92 -16.41
C ASP A 16 -15.11 11.73 -15.47
N SER A 17 -16.14 10.98 -15.02
CA SER A 17 -15.96 9.77 -14.21
C SER A 17 -15.27 8.66 -15.00
N ILE A 18 -15.57 8.54 -16.30
CA ILE A 18 -14.93 7.56 -17.20
C ILE A 18 -13.46 7.92 -17.38
N LYS A 19 -13.15 9.19 -17.66
CA LYS A 19 -11.76 9.68 -17.78
C LYS A 19 -10.98 9.48 -16.48
N ALA A 20 -11.60 9.80 -15.33
CA ALA A 20 -10.98 9.59 -14.02
C ALA A 20 -10.71 8.10 -13.75
N HIS A 21 -11.66 7.21 -14.07
CA HIS A 21 -11.46 5.77 -13.94
C HIS A 21 -10.32 5.26 -14.81
N LEU A 22 -10.28 5.65 -16.09
CA LEU A 22 -9.19 5.29 -17.01
C LEU A 22 -7.83 5.76 -16.46
N LEU A 23 -7.75 7.00 -15.99
CA LEU A 23 -6.53 7.53 -15.38
C LEU A 23 -6.09 6.72 -14.16
N LEU A 24 -7.01 6.41 -13.24
CA LEU A 24 -6.70 5.62 -12.04
C LEU A 24 -6.24 4.20 -12.42
N CYS A 25 -6.88 3.57 -13.41
CA CYS A 25 -6.47 2.28 -13.93
C CYS A 25 -5.06 2.34 -14.54
N THR A 26 -4.76 3.36 -15.36
CA THR A 26 -3.42 3.55 -15.92
C THR A 26 -2.36 3.74 -14.83
N LEU A 27 -2.66 4.56 -13.82
CA LEU A 27 -1.75 4.76 -12.69
C LEU A 27 -1.53 3.47 -11.89
N SER A 28 -2.58 2.70 -11.66
CA SER A 28 -2.51 1.43 -10.95
C SER A 28 -1.61 0.43 -11.69
N VAL A 29 -1.78 0.30 -13.02
CA VAL A 29 -0.93 -0.55 -13.86
C VAL A 29 0.52 -0.09 -13.82
N TYR A 30 0.77 1.22 -13.90
CA TYR A 30 2.12 1.77 -13.83
C TYR A 30 2.82 1.41 -12.52
N VAL A 31 2.13 1.63 -11.38
CA VAL A 31 2.65 1.30 -10.05
C VAL A 31 2.95 -0.20 -9.93
N LEU A 32 2.02 -1.07 -10.31
CA LEU A 32 2.21 -2.53 -10.22
C LEU A 32 3.35 -3.00 -11.12
N THR A 33 3.49 -2.43 -12.32
CA THR A 33 4.57 -2.78 -13.26
C THR A 33 5.92 -2.31 -12.76
N GLU A 34 5.99 -1.13 -12.14
CA GLU A 34 7.22 -0.60 -11.54
C GLU A 34 7.66 -1.47 -10.37
N ILE A 35 6.76 -1.80 -9.45
CA ILE A 35 7.05 -2.70 -8.32
C ILE A 35 7.51 -4.06 -8.82
N ALA A 36 6.83 -4.65 -9.82
CA ALA A 36 7.23 -5.92 -10.42
C ALA A 36 8.65 -5.85 -11.02
N ALA A 37 9.01 -4.74 -11.66
CA ALA A 37 10.34 -4.54 -12.21
C ALA A 37 11.41 -4.44 -11.12
N GLN A 38 11.13 -3.80 -9.98
CA GLN A 38 12.06 -3.74 -8.85
C GLN A 38 12.21 -5.11 -8.18
N LEU A 39 11.12 -5.84 -7.96
CA LEU A 39 11.13 -7.19 -7.41
C LEU A 39 11.97 -8.14 -8.27
N LYS A 40 11.87 -8.01 -9.60
CA LYS A 40 12.68 -8.80 -10.53
C LYS A 40 14.19 -8.56 -10.36
N LYS A 41 14.62 -7.33 -10.01
CA LYS A 41 16.05 -7.02 -9.75
C LYS A 41 16.58 -7.75 -8.51
N VAL A 42 15.72 -8.12 -7.58
CA VAL A 42 16.05 -8.93 -6.40
C VAL A 42 15.66 -10.41 -6.56
N ASN A 43 15.46 -10.86 -7.81
CA ASN A 43 15.11 -12.23 -8.20
C ASN A 43 13.73 -12.73 -7.75
N ILE A 44 12.82 -11.83 -7.34
CA ILE A 44 11.45 -12.20 -6.98
C ILE A 44 10.54 -11.98 -8.18
N HIS A 45 9.85 -13.03 -8.58
CA HIS A 45 8.89 -13.00 -9.69
C HIS A 45 7.47 -13.00 -9.10
N ALA A 46 6.78 -11.87 -9.22
CA ALA A 46 5.44 -11.68 -8.71
C ALA A 46 4.49 -11.22 -9.83
N THR A 47 3.27 -11.74 -9.83
CA THR A 47 2.20 -11.23 -10.69
C THR A 47 1.62 -9.93 -10.12
N PRO A 48 0.93 -9.10 -10.93
CA PRO A 48 0.24 -7.92 -10.43
C PRO A 48 -0.75 -8.23 -9.29
N ASP A 49 -1.46 -9.36 -9.37
CA ASP A 49 -2.40 -9.79 -8.33
C ASP A 49 -1.68 -10.13 -7.02
N GLU A 50 -0.53 -10.81 -7.10
CA GLU A 50 0.28 -11.15 -5.91
C GLU A 50 0.86 -9.90 -5.24
N ILE A 51 1.28 -8.92 -6.04
CA ILE A 51 1.73 -7.62 -5.53
C ILE A 51 0.57 -6.89 -4.88
N GLN A 52 -0.61 -6.89 -5.51
CA GLN A 52 -1.79 -6.24 -4.97
C GLN A 52 -2.20 -6.86 -3.62
N GLU A 53 -2.20 -8.19 -3.52
CA GLU A 53 -2.50 -8.89 -2.26
C GLU A 53 -1.45 -8.58 -1.18
N ALA A 54 -0.16 -8.53 -1.54
CA ALA A 54 0.89 -8.12 -0.60
C ALA A 54 0.64 -6.69 -0.07
N LEU A 55 0.32 -5.74 -0.96
CA LEU A 55 0.06 -4.35 -0.58
C LEU A 55 -1.23 -4.18 0.24
N LYS A 56 -2.30 -4.91 -0.08
CA LYS A 56 -3.57 -4.87 0.68
C LYS A 56 -3.39 -5.32 2.13
N GLY A 57 -2.49 -6.26 2.36
CA GLY A 57 -2.19 -6.78 3.69
C GLY A 57 -1.42 -5.79 4.56
N MET A 58 -0.73 -4.81 3.96
CA MET A 58 0.11 -3.84 4.66
C MET A 58 -0.75 -2.73 5.28
N TYR A 59 -0.47 -2.43 6.54
CA TYR A 59 -1.03 -1.26 7.21
C TYR A 59 0.04 -0.62 8.10
N ALA A 60 -0.09 0.68 8.33
CA ALA A 60 0.70 1.39 9.32
C ALA A 60 -0.23 1.74 10.48
N THR A 61 0.15 1.33 11.69
CA THR A 61 -0.55 1.73 12.92
C THR A 61 0.23 2.86 13.56
N ASP A 62 -0.43 4.00 13.77
CA ASP A 62 0.15 5.12 14.48
C ASP A 62 0.47 4.70 15.93
N ARG A 63 1.73 4.90 16.34
CA ARG A 63 2.17 4.73 17.72
C ARG A 63 2.50 6.08 18.33
N VAL A 64 2.65 6.09 19.66
CA VAL A 64 3.09 7.28 20.41
C VAL A 64 4.45 7.78 19.90
N ILE A 65 5.28 6.87 19.38
CA ILE A 65 6.55 7.14 18.73
C ILE A 65 6.58 6.30 17.46
N GLY A 66 6.55 6.93 16.29
CA GLY A 66 6.67 6.20 15.01
C GLY A 66 5.36 5.64 14.46
N TYR A 67 5.50 4.92 13.35
CA TYR A 67 4.49 4.03 12.80
C TYR A 67 4.94 2.60 13.02
N GLU A 68 4.06 1.73 13.48
CA GLU A 68 4.33 0.29 13.43
C GLU A 68 3.74 -0.26 12.15
N LEU A 69 4.60 -0.80 11.28
CA LEU A 69 4.14 -1.51 10.10
C LEU A 69 3.61 -2.87 10.53
N GLY A 70 2.36 -3.11 10.23
CA GLY A 70 1.70 -4.39 10.46
C GLY A 70 1.29 -5.02 9.14
N HIS A 71 1.04 -6.32 9.20
CA HIS A 71 0.48 -7.05 8.08
C HIS A 71 -0.63 -7.99 8.53
N LEU A 72 -1.67 -8.13 7.71
CA LEU A 72 -2.65 -9.22 7.87
C LEU A 72 -1.99 -10.54 7.47
N GLN A 73 -2.50 -11.67 7.96
CA GLN A 73 -1.91 -12.99 7.67
C GLN A 73 -1.86 -13.22 6.16
N CYS A 74 -0.65 -13.44 5.65
CA CYS A 74 -0.37 -13.66 4.24
C CYS A 74 0.28 -15.02 4.05
N ASP A 75 -0.02 -15.68 2.94
CA ASP A 75 0.72 -16.89 2.52
C ASP A 75 2.23 -16.59 2.41
N LYS A 76 3.06 -17.61 2.59
CA LYS A 76 4.54 -17.47 2.61
C LYS A 76 5.09 -16.68 1.41
N LYS A 77 4.54 -16.91 0.22
CA LYS A 77 4.93 -16.20 -1.01
C LYS A 77 4.58 -14.70 -0.96
N ILE A 78 3.40 -14.37 -0.44
CA ILE A 78 2.93 -12.99 -0.30
C ILE A 78 3.76 -12.26 0.77
N ASP A 79 4.14 -12.94 1.85
CA ASP A 79 5.04 -12.37 2.87
C ASP A 79 6.45 -12.09 2.31
N GLU A 80 6.98 -12.97 1.45
CA GLU A 80 8.26 -12.75 0.77
C GLU A 80 8.21 -11.49 -0.13
N ILE A 81 7.15 -11.35 -0.91
CA ILE A 81 6.92 -10.17 -1.78
C ILE A 81 6.83 -8.91 -0.92
N ARG A 82 6.03 -8.92 0.16
CA ARG A 82 5.87 -7.80 1.09
C ARG A 82 7.21 -7.33 1.65
N ARG A 83 8.01 -8.24 2.23
CA ARG A 83 9.32 -7.90 2.81
C ARG A 83 10.26 -7.29 1.77
N ALA A 84 10.23 -7.83 0.55
CA ALA A 84 11.03 -7.28 -0.53
C ALA A 84 10.60 -5.85 -0.90
N VAL A 85 9.29 -5.59 -0.98
CA VAL A 85 8.75 -4.24 -1.21
C VAL A 85 9.18 -3.30 -0.09
N GLU A 86 9.01 -3.67 1.18
CA GLU A 86 9.42 -2.85 2.33
C GLU A 86 10.90 -2.47 2.27
N LYS A 87 11.75 -3.42 1.90
CA LYS A 87 13.19 -3.18 1.75
C LYS A 87 13.53 -2.29 0.56
N ILE A 88 12.92 -2.55 -0.61
CA ILE A 88 13.16 -1.80 -1.85
C ILE A 88 12.82 -0.31 -1.68
N TYR A 89 11.69 -0.02 -1.05
CA TYR A 89 11.23 1.36 -0.85
C TYR A 89 11.63 1.93 0.52
N HIS A 90 12.51 1.24 1.25
CA HIS A 90 13.02 1.67 2.57
C HIS A 90 11.91 1.94 3.60
N LEU A 91 10.78 1.24 3.51
CA LEU A 91 9.65 1.39 4.41
C LEU A 91 9.97 0.94 5.84
N GLU A 92 10.97 0.08 6.04
CA GLU A 92 11.52 -0.27 7.36
C GLU A 92 11.98 0.97 8.17
N SER A 93 12.26 2.09 7.49
CA SER A 93 12.63 3.34 8.14
C SER A 93 11.42 4.19 8.58
N LEU A 94 10.20 3.90 8.13
CA LEU A 94 8.97 4.61 8.54
C LEU A 94 8.70 4.48 10.05
N GLU A 95 9.16 3.39 10.67
CA GLU A 95 9.18 3.25 12.14
C GLU A 95 9.93 4.41 12.82
N LYS A 96 10.94 4.97 12.14
CA LYS A 96 11.85 6.00 12.65
C LYS A 96 11.52 7.41 12.14
N GLU A 97 10.72 7.56 11.09
CA GLU A 97 10.48 8.85 10.43
C GLU A 97 9.36 9.70 11.07
N ALA A 98 8.57 9.16 12.00
CA ALA A 98 7.52 9.95 12.65
C ALA A 98 8.05 10.80 13.81
N ILE A 99 8.85 11.84 13.54
CA ILE A 99 8.92 13.00 14.46
C ILE A 99 9.06 14.37 13.73
N ARG A 100 8.10 15.27 13.99
CA ARG A 100 8.20 16.75 13.85
C ARG A 100 7.61 17.37 15.12
N LYS A 101 8.04 18.49 15.72
CA LYS A 101 9.35 19.22 15.75
C LYS A 101 9.48 20.07 17.03
N ASN A 102 8.40 20.30 17.79
CA ASN A 102 8.45 20.83 19.17
C ASN A 102 8.59 19.71 20.20
N GLU A 103 8.11 18.54 19.85
CA GLU A 103 7.52 17.65 20.84
C GLU A 103 8.53 16.64 21.39
N LEU A 104 9.55 16.38 20.58
CA LEU A 104 10.84 15.78 20.94
C LEU A 104 11.63 16.64 21.97
N LYS A 105 11.31 17.93 22.08
CA LYS A 105 12.00 18.93 22.94
C LYS A 105 11.64 18.77 24.43
N GLU A 106 10.50 18.14 24.73
CA GLU A 106 10.07 17.71 26.08
C GLU A 106 10.74 16.39 26.51
N ILE A 107 10.86 15.43 25.61
CA ILE A 107 11.50 14.13 25.87
C ILE A 107 12.97 14.31 26.30
N ARG A 108 13.69 15.31 25.75
CA ARG A 108 15.06 15.70 26.17
C ARG A 108 15.15 16.34 27.57
N LYS A 109 14.04 16.77 28.15
CA LYS A 109 13.97 17.48 29.45
C LYS A 109 13.74 16.53 30.65
N ASN A 110 13.24 15.32 30.41
CA ASN A 110 12.86 14.34 31.44
C ASN A 110 13.82 13.12 31.53
N LEU A 111 14.85 13.06 30.68
CA LEU A 111 15.86 11.98 30.66
C LEU A 111 17.22 12.40 31.25
N GLY A 112 17.39 13.66 31.61
CA GLY A 112 18.40 14.14 32.56
C GLY A 112 17.75 14.37 33.92
#